data_AF-A0A822GIM2-F1
#
_entry.id   AF-A0A822GIM2-F1
#
_cell.length_a   1.000
_cell.length_b   1.000
_cell.length_c   1.000
_cell.angle_alpha   90.00
_cell.angle_beta   90.00
_cell.angle_gamma   90.00
#
_symmetry.space_group_name_H-M   'P 1'
#
loop_
_entity.id
_entity.type
_entity.pdbx_description
1 polymer ?
#
loop_
_entity_poly.entity_id
_entity_poly.type
_entity_poly.pdbx_seq_one_letter_code
_entity_poly.pdbx_strand_id
1 'polypeptide(L)' 'VINQKGIDPLSLDVLAKEGILALRRAKRRNMERLTLACGGEAMNSVENLTKECLGFAEDVYEHVL' A
#
# COMPACT_ATOMS: atom_id res chain seq x y z
N VAL A 1 1.74 0.42 2.92
CA VAL A 1 1.17 1.26 1.86
C VAL A 1 1.57 0.73 0.49
N ILE A 2 0.61 0.40 -0.37
CA ILE A 2 0.88 -0.04 -1.74
C ILE A 2 0.23 0.98 -2.67
N ASN A 3 1.05 1.70 -3.45
CA ASN A 3 0.58 2.73 -4.35
C ASN A 3 0.82 2.33 -5.82
N GLN A 4 -0.22 2.47 -6.65
CA GLN A 4 -0.11 2.28 -8.09
C GLN A 4 0.75 3.37 -8.74
N LYS A 5 0.70 4.59 -8.19
CA LYS A 5 1.49 5.73 -8.66
C LYS A 5 2.87 5.75 -7.99
N GLY A 6 3.67 6.75 -8.34
CA GLY A 6 4.91 7.05 -7.62
C GLY A 6 4.64 7.52 -6.20
N ILE A 7 5.67 7.44 -5.37
CA ILE A 7 5.75 8.08 -4.05
C ILE A 7 7.01 8.95 -4.11
N ASP A 8 6.91 10.20 -3.69
CA ASP A 8 8.05 11.10 -3.63
C ASP A 8 9.05 10.65 -2.54
N PRO A 9 10.34 11.02 -2.65
CA PRO A 9 11.37 10.57 -1.71
C PRO A 9 11.13 10.99 -0.27
N LEU A 10 10.55 12.18 -0.03
CA LEU A 10 10.32 12.70 1.33
C LEU A 10 9.23 11.88 2.03
N SER A 11 8.11 11.64 1.35
CA SER A 11 7.05 10.78 1.89
C SER A 11 7.56 9.36 2.18
N LEU A 12 8.45 8.83 1.34
CA LEU A 12 9.04 7.50 1.55
C LEU A 12 9.93 7.45 2.80
N ASP A 13 10.72 8.50 3.04
CA ASP A 13 11.53 8.62 4.26
C ASP A 13 10.66 8.72 5.52
N VAL A 14 9.57 9.49 5.48
CA VAL A 14 8.61 9.57 6.60
C VAL A 14 7.95 8.22 6.85
N LEU A 15 7.48 7.52 5.81
CA LEU A 15 6.90 6.19 5.95
C LEU A 15 7.89 5.19 6.55
N ALA A 16 9.16 5.23 6.14
CA ALA A 16 10.19 4.38 6.70
C ALA A 16 10.47 4.68 8.18
N LYS A 17 10.50 5.97 8.58
CA LYS A 17 10.66 6.39 9.98
C LYS A 17 9.54 5.88 10.89
N GLU A 18 8.32 5.83 10.37
CA GLU A 18 7.15 5.28 11.06
C GLU A 18 7.06 3.74 10.98
N GLY A 19 8.04 3.06 10.37
CA GLY A 19 8.04 1.61 10.21
C GLY A 19 7.00 1.08 9.22
N ILE A 20 6.50 1.94 8.32
CA ILE A 20 5.46 1.59 7.35
C ILE A 20 6.10 1.17 6.04
N LEU A 21 5.95 -0.10 5.66
CA LEU A 21 6.37 -0.61 4.36
C LEU A 21 5.64 0.11 3.23
N ALA A 22 6.37 0.70 2.29
CA ALA A 22 5.80 1.44 1.16
C ALA A 22 6.26 0.87 -0.19
N LEU A 23 5.31 0.41 -1.01
CA LEU A 23 5.56 -0.05 -2.38
C LEU A 23 5.06 1.02 -3.38
N ARG A 24 5.98 1.52 -4.21
CA ARG A 24 5.70 2.50 -5.27
C ARG A 24 5.56 1.82 -6.62
N ARG A 25 4.74 2.41 -7.50
CA ARG A 25 4.53 1.93 -8.88
C ARG A 25 4.03 0.48 -8.97
N ALA A 26 3.08 0.11 -8.10
CA ALA A 26 2.41 -1.18 -8.17
C ALA A 26 1.66 -1.34 -9.50
N LYS A 27 1.68 -2.54 -10.09
CA LYS A 27 0.90 -2.81 -11.31
C LYS A 27 -0.58 -2.86 -10.97
N ARG A 28 -1.43 -2.27 -11.82
CA ARG A 28 -2.91 -2.27 -11.66
C ARG A 28 -3.47 -3.67 -11.37
N ARG A 29 -3.08 -4.65 -12.18
CA ARG A 29 -3.47 -6.07 -12.00
C ARG A 29 -3.11 -6.66 -10.64
N ASN A 30 -2.06 -6.17 -9.98
CA ASN A 30 -1.66 -6.65 -8.66
C ASN A 30 -2.52 -5.98 -7.59
N MET A 31 -2.85 -4.69 -7.74
CA MET A 31 -3.75 -3.99 -6.83
C MET A 31 -5.12 -4.66 -6.78
N GLU A 32 -5.71 -4.96 -7.94
CA GLU A 32 -7.01 -5.65 -8.02
C GLU A 32 -6.99 -7.01 -7.29
N ARG A 33 -5.87 -7.76 -7.40
CA ARG A 33 -5.69 -9.03 -6.68
C ARG A 33 -5.49 -8.85 -5.19
N LEU A 34 -4.74 -7.83 -4.77
CA LEU A 34 -4.47 -7.54 -3.36
C LEU A 34 -5.74 -7.13 -2.62
N THR A 35 -6.58 -6.29 -3.23
CA THR A 35 -7.89 -5.90 -2.68
C THR A 35 -8.78 -7.12 -2.45
N LEU A 36 -8.76 -8.10 -3.37
CA LEU A 36 -9.51 -9.36 -3.22
C LEU A 36 -8.91 -10.30 -2.16
N ALA A 37 -7.59 -10.31 -1.98
CA ALA A 37 -6.90 -11.23 -1.08
C ALA A 37 -6.86 -10.74 0.38
N CYS A 38 -6.58 -9.45 0.60
CA CYS A 38 -6.42 -8.86 1.93
C CYS A 38 -7.70 -8.19 2.45
N GLY A 39 -8.71 -8.01 1.60
CA GLY A 39 -9.80 -7.07 1.87
C GLY A 39 -9.31 -5.63 1.81
N GLY A 40 -10.23 -4.67 1.97
CA GLY A 40 -9.96 -3.23 1.83
C GLY A 40 -10.35 -2.68 0.46
N GLU A 41 -10.15 -1.39 0.27
CA GLU A 41 -10.56 -0.65 -0.93
C GLU A 41 -9.41 0.19 -1.51
N ALA A 42 -9.33 0.24 -2.83
CA ALA A 42 -8.36 1.08 -3.52
C ALA A 42 -8.80 2.54 -3.51
N MET A 43 -8.15 3.35 -2.66
CA MET A 43 -8.50 4.76 -2.48
C MET A 43 -7.75 5.68 -3.46
N ASN A 44 -8.49 6.66 -4.02
CA ASN A 44 -7.95 7.66 -4.95
C ASN A 44 -7.50 8.96 -4.27
N SER A 45 -7.98 9.21 -3.04
CA SER A 45 -7.65 10.38 -2.23
C SER A 45 -7.32 9.95 -0.81
N VAL A 46 -6.35 10.64 -0.20
CA VAL A 46 -5.92 10.40 1.19
C VAL A 46 -6.92 10.99 2.19
N GLU A 47 -7.68 12.02 1.79
CA GLU A 47 -8.64 12.71 2.66
C GLU A 47 -9.84 11.83 3.04
N ASN A 48 -10.22 10.90 2.17
CA ASN A 48 -11.34 9.99 2.37
C ASN A 48 -10.93 8.68 3.04
N LEU A 49 -9.68 8.56 3.51
CA LEU A 49 -9.16 7.31 4.05
C LEU A 49 -9.77 7.05 5.44
N THR A 50 -10.56 5.99 5.54
CA THR A 50 -11.08 5.50 6.83
C THR A 50 -10.44 4.17 7.18
N LYS A 51 -10.57 3.74 8.44
CA LYS A 51 -10.06 2.43 8.90
C LYS A 51 -10.74 1.26 8.19
N GLU A 52 -11.98 1.45 7.73
CA GLU A 52 -12.78 0.44 7.04
C GLU A 52 -12.26 0.15 5.62
N CYS A 53 -11.60 1.12 4.99
CA CYS A 53 -10.98 0.94 3.68
C CYS A 53 -9.68 0.11 3.74
N LEU A 54 -9.13 -0.16 4.92
CA LEU A 54 -7.86 -0.85 5.06
C LEU A 54 -8.05 -2.37 4.92
N GLY A 55 -7.12 -3.00 4.20
CA GLY A 55 -6.99 -4.45 4.16
C GLY A 55 -6.19 -5.01 5.32
N PHE A 56 -6.33 -6.30 5.56
CA PHE A 56 -5.56 -7.05 6.55
C PHE A 56 -4.73 -8.14 5.88
N ALA A 57 -3.49 -8.29 6.33
CA ALA A 57 -2.61 -9.38 5.96
C ALA A 57 -1.87 -9.82 7.22
N GLU A 58 -1.76 -11.14 7.43
CA GLU A 58 -1.07 -11.70 8.59
C GLU A 58 0.44 -11.50 8.49
N ASP A 59 1.03 -11.94 7.37
CA ASP A 59 2.46 -11.82 7.11
C ASP A 59 2.75 -11.00 5.86
N VAL A 60 3.65 -10.03 5.99
CA VAL A 60 4.15 -9.21 4.88
C VAL A 60 5.67 -9.12 5.00
N TYR A 61 6.39 -9.64 3.99
CA TYR A 61 7.85 -9.63 3.94
C TYR A 61 8.37 -9.39 2.52
N GLU A 62 9.61 -8.93 2.42
CA GLU A 62 10.33 -8.83 1.16
C GLU A 62 11.04 -10.16 0.86
N HIS A 63 10.90 -10.65 -0.37
CA HIS A 63 11.60 -11.84 -0.85
C HIS A 63 12.41 -11.48 -2.10
N VAL A 64 13.71 -11.78 -2.06
CA VAL A 64 14.64 -11.58 -3.17
C VAL A 64 14.99 -12.96 -3.73
N LEU A 65 14.81 -13.13 -5.04
CA LEU A 65 15.18 -14.33 -5.80
C LEU A 65 16.64 -14.29 -6.24
#